data_AF-A0A3A8I9Q3-F1
#
_entry.id   AF-A0A3A8I9Q3-F1
#
_cell.length_a   1.000
_cell.length_b   1.000
_cell.length_c   1.000
_cell.angle_alpha   90.00
_cell.angle_beta   90.00
_cell.angle_gamma   90.00
#
_symmetry.space_group_name_H-M   'P 1'
#
loop_
_entity.id
_entity.type
_entity.pdbx_description
1 polymer ?
#
loop_
_entity_poly.entity_id
_entity_poly.type
_entity_poly.pdbx_seq_one_letter_code
_entity_poly.pdbx_strand_id
1 'polypeptide(L)'
;MYEVRGLESAPVLPPVPPRPEGAVRREWRRMRDHSAAAGILSRPLLGRLPLRRWVPQDIHSVLDYVGGAALAAVGSASGDSTAKAAGWALGGAAVGVSLLTDYRLSLTKLIPIEAHEIADYAYGLGAVLAPFVLGYAKRSPVAAALHVLLGVKVLAASLVTDYRCQTGMHLGGELATDPEGIGA
;
A
#
# COMPACT_ATOMS: atom_id res chain seq x y z
N MET A 1 -14.27 7.17 69.37
CA MET A 1 -14.93 7.37 68.06
C MET A 1 -13.93 8.14 67.21
N TYR A 2 -13.21 7.49 66.29
CA TYR A 2 -12.22 8.14 65.43
C TYR A 2 -12.85 8.40 64.07
N GLU A 3 -12.97 9.67 63.69
CA GLU A 3 -13.39 10.04 62.32
C GLU A 3 -12.25 9.76 61.35
N VAL A 4 -12.54 8.93 60.34
CA VAL A 4 -11.67 8.71 59.19
C VAL A 4 -11.89 9.87 58.24
N ARG A 5 -10.95 10.83 58.22
CA ARG A 5 -10.93 11.95 57.28
C ARG A 5 -10.78 11.39 55.87
N GLY A 6 -11.82 11.54 55.04
CA GLY A 6 -11.83 11.10 53.66
C GLY A 6 -10.66 11.71 52.88
N LEU A 7 -9.95 10.88 52.12
CA LEU A 7 -8.93 11.33 51.17
C LEU A 7 -9.62 12.16 50.10
N GLU A 8 -9.44 13.48 50.16
CA GLU A 8 -9.84 14.39 49.10
C GLU A 8 -9.16 13.92 47.80
N SER A 9 -9.96 13.50 46.83
CA SER A 9 -9.48 13.09 45.51
C SER A 9 -8.67 14.24 44.89
N ALA A 10 -7.39 13.98 44.63
CA ALA A 10 -6.49 14.95 44.02
C ALA A 10 -7.12 15.58 42.77
N PRO A 11 -6.95 16.90 42.55
CA PRO A 11 -7.52 17.56 41.39
C PRO A 11 -7.00 16.92 40.11
N VAL A 12 -7.93 16.39 39.29
CA VAL A 12 -7.60 15.91 37.95
C VAL A 12 -7.22 17.13 37.12
N LEU A 13 -5.92 17.27 36.85
CA LEU A 13 -5.44 18.32 35.96
C LEU A 13 -6.04 18.11 34.57
N PRO A 14 -6.49 19.18 33.89
CA PRO A 14 -6.95 19.07 32.52
C PRO A 14 -5.81 18.54 31.63
N PRO A 15 -6.11 17.71 30.61
CA PRO A 15 -5.10 17.23 29.70
C PRO A 15 -4.37 18.42 29.07
N VAL A 16 -3.04 18.43 29.19
CA VAL A 16 -2.20 19.44 28.53
C VAL A 16 -2.38 19.25 27.02
N PRO A 17 -2.77 20.29 26.26
CA PRO A 17 -2.92 20.16 24.82
C PRO A 17 -1.56 19.74 24.23
N PRO A 18 -1.53 18.76 23.30
CA PRO A 18 -0.29 18.35 22.68
C PRO A 18 0.36 19.57 22.03
N ARG A 19 1.69 19.70 22.18
CA ARG A 19 2.44 20.75 21.48
C ARG A 19 2.12 20.67 19.99
N PRO A 20 1.94 21.81 19.30
CA PRO A 20 1.66 21.81 17.86
C PRO A 20 2.77 21.04 17.14
N GLU A 21 2.41 19.88 16.59
CA GLU A 21 3.33 19.04 15.85
C GLU A 21 3.59 19.67 14.48
N GLY A 22 4.84 19.72 13.99
CA GLY A 22 5.13 20.22 12.64
C GLY A 22 4.45 19.38 11.56
N ALA A 23 4.04 20.00 10.45
CA ALA A 23 3.32 19.32 9.35
C ALA A 23 4.04 18.06 8.84
N VAL A 24 5.36 18.16 8.64
CA VAL A 24 6.21 17.05 8.19
C VAL A 24 6.15 15.86 9.17
N ARG A 25 6.27 16.13 10.48
CA ARG A 25 6.27 15.07 11.50
C ARG A 25 4.91 14.37 11.60
N ARG A 26 3.81 15.12 11.43
CA ARG A 26 2.46 14.54 11.34
C ARG A 26 2.33 13.61 10.14
N GLU A 27 2.84 14.01 8.97
CA GLU A 27 2.76 13.17 7.78
C GLU A 27 3.58 11.88 7.92
N TRP A 28 4.80 11.99 8.42
CA TRP A 28 5.64 10.81 8.73
C TRP A 28 5.04 9.88 9.79
N ARG A 29 4.19 10.40 10.67
CA ARG A 29 3.43 9.59 11.62
C ARG A 29 2.34 8.81 10.90
N ARG A 30 1.53 9.49 10.09
CA ARG A 30 0.45 8.87 9.30
C ARG A 30 0.98 7.77 8.38
N MET A 31 2.08 8.04 7.68
CA MET A 31 2.72 7.05 6.80
C MET A 31 3.16 5.77 7.51
N ARG A 32 3.42 5.81 8.82
CA ARG A 32 3.88 4.66 9.60
C ARG A 32 2.81 4.11 10.55
N ASP A 33 1.57 4.56 10.39
CA ASP A 33 0.49 4.19 11.29
C ASP A 33 -0.08 2.81 10.92
N HIS A 34 -0.25 1.96 11.92
CA HIS A 34 -0.92 0.66 11.86
C HIS A 34 -2.14 0.60 12.78
N SER A 35 -2.49 1.71 13.42
CA SER A 35 -3.67 1.79 14.28
C SER A 35 -4.95 1.77 13.44
N ALA A 36 -6.11 1.63 14.09
CA ALA A 36 -7.40 1.75 13.41
C ALA A 36 -7.55 3.08 12.63
N ALA A 37 -6.86 4.15 13.05
CA ALA A 37 -6.90 5.44 12.36
C ALA A 37 -6.21 5.42 10.98
N ALA A 38 -5.38 4.41 10.70
CA ALA A 38 -4.71 4.27 9.41
C ALA A 38 -5.66 3.81 8.29
N GLY A 39 -6.79 3.18 8.62
CA GLY A 39 -7.72 2.62 7.65
C GLY A 39 -8.36 1.32 8.14
N ILE A 40 -9.37 0.88 7.39
CA ILE A 40 -10.14 -0.35 7.60
C ILE A 40 -9.33 -1.52 7.05
N LEU A 41 -9.16 -2.57 7.85
CA LEU A 41 -8.27 -3.69 7.51
C LEU A 41 -8.82 -4.51 6.33
N SER A 42 -7.98 -4.81 5.34
CA SER A 42 -8.36 -5.73 4.26
C SER A 42 -8.66 -7.13 4.78
N ARG A 43 -9.53 -7.85 4.07
CA ARG A 43 -9.77 -9.27 4.31
C ARG A 43 -8.60 -10.10 3.79
N PRO A 44 -8.26 -11.21 4.46
CA PRO A 44 -7.21 -12.06 3.98
C PRO A 44 -7.62 -12.75 2.68
N LEU A 45 -6.86 -12.52 1.60
CA LEU A 45 -7.03 -13.24 0.35
C LEU A 45 -6.72 -14.73 0.55
N LEU A 46 -7.59 -15.59 0.05
CA LEU A 46 -7.49 -17.05 0.20
C LEU A 46 -7.32 -17.51 1.67
N GLY A 47 -7.75 -16.67 2.61
CA GLY A 47 -7.61 -16.90 4.06
C GLY A 47 -6.17 -16.85 4.59
N ARG A 48 -5.18 -16.42 3.80
CA ARG A 48 -3.76 -16.46 4.20
C ARG A 48 -2.90 -15.28 3.76
N LEU A 49 -3.30 -14.55 2.73
CA LEU A 49 -2.52 -13.43 2.19
C LEU A 49 -3.09 -12.09 2.70
N PRO A 50 -2.25 -11.09 2.97
CA PRO A 50 -0.78 -11.13 2.96
C PRO A 50 -0.22 -12.00 4.10
N LEU A 51 1.00 -12.51 3.95
CA LEU A 51 1.62 -13.45 4.92
C LEU A 51 1.91 -12.78 6.27
N ARG A 52 2.18 -11.48 6.23
CA ARG A 52 2.43 -10.63 7.39
C ARG A 52 1.96 -9.22 7.07
N ARG A 53 1.81 -8.38 8.09
CA ARG A 53 1.32 -7.01 7.98
C ARG A 53 2.30 -6.06 8.66
N TRP A 54 3.49 -5.93 8.07
CA TRP A 54 4.62 -5.15 8.59
C TRP A 54 4.83 -3.82 7.87
N VAL A 55 4.46 -3.75 6.59
CA VAL A 55 4.59 -2.53 5.80
C VAL A 55 3.28 -1.75 5.88
N PRO A 56 3.26 -0.53 6.44
CA PRO A 56 2.06 0.31 6.43
C PRO A 56 1.52 0.53 5.02
N GLN A 57 0.18 0.60 4.87
CA GLN A 57 -0.48 0.85 3.59
C GLN A 57 0.09 2.07 2.85
N ASP A 58 0.36 3.17 3.54
CA ASP A 58 0.86 4.39 2.89
C ASP A 58 2.29 4.24 2.37
N ILE A 59 3.14 3.48 3.08
CA ILE A 59 4.48 3.16 2.59
C ILE A 59 4.38 2.29 1.33
N HIS A 60 3.52 1.26 1.35
CA HIS A 60 3.25 0.43 0.17
C HIS A 60 2.76 1.28 -1.00
N SER A 61 1.78 2.16 -0.77
CA SER A 61 1.21 3.04 -1.82
C SER A 61 2.27 3.94 -2.46
N VAL A 62 3.24 4.45 -1.68
CA VAL A 62 4.39 5.19 -2.24
C VAL A 62 5.29 4.28 -3.08
N LEU A 63 5.53 3.05 -2.63
CA LEU A 63 6.31 2.07 -3.37
C LEU A 63 5.64 1.69 -4.70
N ASP A 64 4.30 1.67 -4.78
CA ASP A 64 3.60 1.38 -6.03
C ASP A 64 3.85 2.47 -7.08
N TYR A 65 3.76 3.74 -6.70
CA TYR A 65 4.06 4.86 -7.60
C TYR A 65 5.52 4.85 -8.05
N VAL A 66 6.45 4.65 -7.10
CA VAL A 66 7.89 4.59 -7.41
C VAL A 66 8.21 3.38 -8.29
N GLY A 67 7.67 2.21 -7.95
CA GLY A 67 7.89 0.96 -8.66
C GLY A 67 7.30 0.97 -10.07
N GLY A 68 6.08 1.47 -10.22
CA GLY A 68 5.42 1.62 -11.51
C GLY A 68 6.16 2.62 -12.41
N ALA A 69 6.56 3.78 -11.87
CA ALA A 69 7.39 4.73 -12.61
C ALA A 69 8.75 4.13 -13.00
N ALA A 70 9.39 3.36 -12.11
CA ALA A 70 10.64 2.69 -12.40
C ALA A 70 10.51 1.65 -13.52
N LEU A 71 9.43 0.84 -13.53
CA LEU A 71 9.16 -0.11 -14.63
C LEU A 71 9.02 0.61 -15.98
N ALA A 72 8.25 1.70 -16.02
CA ALA A 72 8.09 2.50 -17.23
C ALA A 72 9.42 3.15 -17.69
N ALA A 73 10.23 3.62 -16.73
CA ALA A 73 11.54 4.21 -17.01
C ALA A 73 12.53 3.17 -17.56
N VAL A 74 12.60 1.98 -16.95
CA VAL A 74 13.43 0.85 -17.42
C VAL A 74 13.03 0.45 -18.84
N GLY A 75 11.73 0.31 -19.11
CA GLY A 75 11.23 0.03 -20.44
C GLY A 75 11.62 1.13 -21.44
N SER A 76 11.47 2.40 -21.07
CA SER A 76 11.78 3.55 -21.93
C SER A 76 13.27 3.64 -22.28
N ALA A 77 14.14 3.33 -21.32
CA ALA A 77 15.60 3.31 -21.50
C ALA A 77 16.08 2.11 -22.32
N SER A 78 15.25 1.07 -22.50
CA SER A 78 15.60 -0.10 -23.31
C SER A 78 15.54 0.22 -24.80
N GLY A 79 16.56 -0.24 -25.54
CA GLY A 79 16.55 -0.23 -27.01
C GLY A 79 15.63 -1.29 -27.62
N ASP A 80 15.15 -2.25 -26.82
CA ASP A 80 14.23 -3.30 -27.28
C ASP A 80 12.76 -2.84 -27.14
N SER A 81 12.02 -2.87 -28.24
CA SER A 81 10.62 -2.40 -28.30
C SER A 81 9.68 -3.25 -27.46
N THR A 82 9.96 -4.55 -27.29
CA THR A 82 9.14 -5.45 -26.48
C THR A 82 9.33 -5.17 -25.00
N ALA A 83 10.58 -5.00 -24.56
CA ALA A 83 10.90 -4.57 -23.20
C ALA A 83 10.27 -3.21 -22.86
N LYS A 84 10.30 -2.27 -23.83
CA LYS A 84 9.65 -0.97 -23.69
C LYS A 84 8.15 -1.09 -23.49
N ALA A 85 7.46 -1.81 -24.38
CA ALA A 85 6.02 -2.03 -24.27
C ALA A 85 5.65 -2.72 -22.94
N ALA A 86 6.42 -3.73 -22.52
CA ALA A 86 6.21 -4.41 -21.25
C ALA A 86 6.35 -3.45 -20.04
N GLY A 87 7.40 -2.61 -20.03
CA GLY A 87 7.63 -1.65 -18.94
C GLY A 87 6.52 -0.60 -18.85
N TRP A 88 6.06 -0.08 -19.99
CA TRP A 88 4.92 0.86 -20.03
C TRP A 88 3.61 0.21 -19.60
N ALA A 89 3.32 -1.00 -20.06
CA ALA A 89 2.10 -1.70 -19.71
C ALA A 89 2.05 -2.03 -18.22
N LEU A 90 3.11 -2.64 -17.67
CA LEU A 90 3.17 -3.02 -16.26
C LEU A 90 3.26 -1.80 -15.35
N GLY A 91 4.11 -0.82 -15.68
CA GLY A 91 4.27 0.40 -14.89
C GLY A 91 3.01 1.27 -14.90
N GLY A 92 2.40 1.43 -16.08
CA GLY A 92 1.14 2.17 -16.22
C GLY A 92 -0.02 1.49 -15.51
N ALA A 93 -0.10 0.16 -15.57
CA ALA A 93 -1.13 -0.59 -14.84
C ALA A 93 -0.96 -0.47 -13.33
N ALA A 94 0.26 -0.61 -12.80
CA ALA A 94 0.55 -0.44 -11.37
C ALA A 94 0.16 0.97 -10.87
N VAL A 95 0.58 2.03 -11.57
CA VAL A 95 0.21 3.41 -11.23
C VAL A 95 -1.30 3.63 -11.37
N GLY A 96 -1.90 3.12 -12.45
CA GLY A 96 -3.32 3.27 -12.72
C GLY A 96 -4.18 2.64 -11.63
N VAL A 97 -3.92 1.39 -11.26
CA VAL A 97 -4.64 0.72 -10.16
C VAL A 97 -4.44 1.47 -8.86
N SER A 98 -3.21 1.87 -8.54
CA SER A 98 -2.86 2.66 -7.35
C SER A 98 -3.68 3.97 -7.24
N LEU A 99 -3.77 4.73 -8.33
CA LEU A 99 -4.54 5.98 -8.36
C LEU A 99 -6.04 5.78 -8.10
N LEU A 100 -6.57 4.59 -8.41
CA LEU A 100 -7.98 4.27 -8.33
C LEU A 100 -8.32 3.42 -7.10
N THR A 101 -7.35 3.03 -6.28
CA THR A 101 -7.57 2.13 -5.14
C THR A 101 -8.17 2.86 -3.95
N ASP A 102 -9.09 2.20 -3.24
CA ASP A 102 -9.59 2.68 -1.95
C ASP A 102 -8.47 2.65 -0.88
N TYR A 103 -7.57 3.63 -0.90
CA TYR A 103 -6.63 3.95 0.17
C TYR A 103 -6.38 5.46 0.23
N ARG A 104 -5.61 5.95 1.21
CA ARG A 104 -5.43 7.39 1.51
C ARG A 104 -4.73 8.18 0.41
N LEU A 105 -3.68 7.64 -0.19
CA LEU A 105 -2.85 8.31 -1.20
C LEU A 105 -3.36 8.12 -2.64
N SER A 106 -4.61 7.74 -2.83
CA SER A 106 -5.24 7.56 -4.14
C SER A 106 -5.79 8.89 -4.66
N LEU A 107 -6.08 8.94 -5.96
CA LEU A 107 -6.81 10.05 -6.55
C LEU A 107 -8.33 9.86 -6.39
N THR A 108 -8.80 8.63 -6.57
CA THR A 108 -10.20 8.24 -6.36
C THR A 108 -10.27 6.79 -5.87
N LYS A 109 -11.39 6.41 -5.26
CA LYS A 109 -11.57 5.15 -4.53
C LYS A 109 -12.56 4.26 -5.27
N LEU A 110 -12.13 3.70 -6.40
CA LEU A 110 -12.96 2.90 -7.31
C LEU A 110 -12.60 1.41 -7.31
N ILE A 111 -11.40 1.07 -6.85
CA ILE A 111 -10.88 -0.30 -6.81
C ILE A 111 -10.84 -0.77 -5.34
N PRO A 112 -11.52 -1.88 -5.01
CA PRO A 112 -11.45 -2.47 -3.68
C PRO A 112 -10.02 -2.82 -3.29
N ILE A 113 -9.67 -2.71 -2.01
CA ILE A 113 -8.29 -2.92 -1.55
C ILE A 113 -7.78 -4.34 -1.80
N GLU A 114 -8.65 -5.36 -1.72
CA GLU A 114 -8.25 -6.74 -2.05
C GLU A 114 -8.05 -6.94 -3.56
N ALA A 115 -8.77 -6.18 -4.40
CA ALA A 115 -8.53 -6.22 -5.84
C ALA A 115 -7.17 -5.59 -6.20
N HIS A 116 -6.77 -4.54 -5.49
CA HIS A 116 -5.42 -3.99 -5.57
C HIS A 116 -4.36 -5.01 -5.11
N GLU A 117 -4.56 -5.68 -3.96
CA GLU A 117 -3.63 -6.72 -3.50
C GLU A 117 -3.46 -7.85 -4.55
N ILE A 118 -4.55 -8.31 -5.17
CA ILE A 118 -4.49 -9.28 -6.28
C ILE A 118 -3.67 -8.72 -7.45
N ALA A 119 -3.90 -7.45 -7.80
CA ALA A 119 -3.21 -6.78 -8.89
C ALA A 119 -1.70 -6.71 -8.62
N ASP A 120 -1.28 -6.44 -7.38
CA ASP A 120 0.14 -6.41 -7.03
C ASP A 120 0.83 -7.75 -7.23
N TYR A 121 0.19 -8.85 -6.81
CA TYR A 121 0.73 -10.19 -7.08
C TYR A 121 0.82 -10.46 -8.58
N ALA A 122 -0.19 -10.06 -9.35
CA ALA A 122 -0.20 -10.21 -10.80
C ALA A 122 0.87 -9.36 -11.49
N TYR A 123 1.07 -8.11 -11.06
CA TYR A 123 2.09 -7.20 -11.59
C TYR A 123 3.50 -7.65 -11.24
N GLY A 124 3.73 -8.01 -9.98
CA GLY A 124 5.02 -8.52 -9.52
C GLY A 124 5.43 -9.78 -10.27
N LEU A 125 4.52 -10.76 -10.38
CA LEU A 125 4.76 -11.97 -11.15
C LEU A 125 4.91 -11.68 -12.65
N GLY A 126 4.06 -10.81 -13.20
CA GLY A 126 4.11 -10.37 -14.59
C GLY A 126 5.45 -9.73 -14.95
N ALA A 127 5.99 -8.86 -14.10
CA ALA A 127 7.30 -8.23 -14.29
C ALA A 127 8.44 -9.25 -14.23
N VAL A 128 8.38 -10.24 -13.33
CA VAL A 128 9.36 -11.34 -13.29
C VAL A 128 9.32 -12.18 -14.56
N LEU A 129 8.14 -12.53 -15.05
CA LEU A 129 7.98 -13.45 -16.17
C LEU A 129 8.12 -12.78 -17.54
N ALA A 130 7.80 -11.48 -17.66
CA ALA A 130 7.79 -10.74 -18.90
C ALA A 130 9.06 -10.91 -19.77
N PRO A 131 10.31 -10.80 -19.26
CA PRO A 131 11.49 -10.96 -20.10
C PRO A 131 11.62 -12.33 -20.76
N PHE A 132 11.12 -13.38 -20.09
CA PHE A 132 11.21 -14.75 -20.56
C PHE A 132 10.05 -15.06 -21.52
N VAL A 133 8.83 -14.73 -21.11
CA VAL A 133 7.61 -14.98 -21.91
C VAL A 133 7.59 -14.16 -23.19
N LEU A 134 8.04 -12.90 -23.13
CA LEU A 134 8.08 -11.99 -24.28
C LEU A 134 9.44 -12.01 -25.02
N GLY A 135 10.36 -12.89 -24.61
CA GLY A 135 11.58 -13.20 -25.35
C GLY A 135 12.61 -12.06 -25.45
N TYR A 136 12.60 -11.08 -24.53
CA TYR A 136 13.61 -10.01 -24.49
C TYR A 136 14.72 -10.26 -23.46
N ALA A 137 14.70 -11.37 -22.71
CA ALA A 137 15.74 -11.71 -21.72
C ALA A 137 17.17 -11.67 -22.29
N LYS A 138 17.38 -12.23 -23.48
CA LYS A 138 18.70 -12.23 -24.15
C LYS A 138 18.96 -10.98 -24.98
N ARG A 139 17.90 -10.35 -25.50
CA ARG A 139 17.98 -9.16 -26.38
C ARG A 139 18.25 -7.88 -25.59
N SER A 140 17.73 -7.80 -24.36
CA SER A 140 17.90 -6.67 -23.45
C SER A 140 18.14 -7.18 -22.02
N PRO A 141 19.32 -7.73 -21.72
CA PRO A 141 19.61 -8.38 -20.44
C PRO A 141 19.53 -7.43 -19.23
N VAL A 142 19.88 -6.16 -19.42
CA VAL A 142 19.78 -5.14 -18.35
C VAL A 142 18.31 -4.85 -18.02
N ALA A 143 17.47 -4.60 -19.03
CA ALA A 143 16.04 -4.37 -18.80
C ALA A 143 15.36 -5.60 -18.20
N ALA A 144 15.75 -6.80 -18.67
CA ALA A 144 15.26 -8.05 -18.11
C ALA A 144 15.61 -8.21 -16.62
N ALA A 145 16.87 -7.99 -16.24
CA ALA A 145 17.30 -8.07 -14.85
C ALA A 145 16.58 -7.04 -13.96
N LEU A 146 16.38 -5.82 -14.45
CA LEU A 146 15.67 -4.77 -13.71
C LEU A 146 14.17 -5.04 -13.58
N HIS A 147 13.50 -5.55 -14.61
CA HIS A 147 12.10 -5.99 -14.51
C HIS A 147 11.94 -7.13 -13.51
N VAL A 148 12.82 -8.13 -13.53
CA VAL A 148 12.82 -9.22 -12.55
C VAL A 148 13.04 -8.68 -11.14
N LEU A 149 14.03 -7.82 -10.94
CA LEU A 149 14.31 -7.21 -9.63
C LEU A 149 13.11 -6.41 -9.09
N LEU A 150 12.51 -5.58 -9.94
CA LEU A 150 11.33 -4.77 -9.56
C LEU A 150 10.12 -5.66 -9.26
N GLY A 151 9.87 -6.68 -10.08
CA GLY A 151 8.80 -7.65 -9.85
C GLY A 151 8.96 -8.41 -8.53
N VAL A 152 10.17 -8.86 -8.20
CA VAL A 152 10.47 -9.50 -6.91
C VAL A 152 10.25 -8.53 -5.75
N LYS A 153 10.65 -7.26 -5.88
CA LYS A 153 10.41 -6.24 -4.85
C LYS A 153 8.93 -5.98 -4.61
N VAL A 154 8.12 -5.88 -5.67
CA VAL A 154 6.66 -5.75 -5.56
C VAL A 154 6.08 -6.93 -4.81
N LEU A 155 6.37 -8.17 -5.25
CA LEU A 155 5.89 -9.37 -4.57
C LEU A 155 6.28 -9.40 -3.08
N ALA A 156 7.55 -9.09 -2.78
CA ALA A 156 8.04 -9.09 -1.42
C ALA A 156 7.31 -8.06 -0.55
N ALA A 157 7.08 -6.84 -1.06
CA ALA A 157 6.33 -5.80 -0.36
C ALA A 157 4.88 -6.25 -0.12
N SER A 158 4.17 -6.66 -1.16
CA SER A 158 2.76 -7.09 -1.10
C SER A 158 2.54 -8.21 -0.10
N LEU A 159 3.43 -9.21 -0.06
CA LEU A 159 3.33 -10.32 0.88
C LEU A 159 3.44 -9.91 2.35
N VAL A 160 3.95 -8.71 2.66
CA VAL A 160 4.11 -8.20 4.02
C VAL A 160 3.38 -6.89 4.27
N THR A 161 2.52 -6.44 3.35
CA THR A 161 1.78 -5.17 3.45
C THR A 161 0.59 -5.30 4.38
N ASP A 162 0.41 -4.31 5.26
CA ASP A 162 -0.80 -4.13 6.05
C ASP A 162 -1.86 -3.43 5.20
N TYR A 163 -2.47 -4.18 4.28
CA TYR A 163 -3.46 -3.63 3.35
C TYR A 163 -4.66 -3.06 4.09
N ARG A 164 -5.00 -1.79 3.80
CA ARG A 164 -6.08 -1.04 4.45
C ARG A 164 -6.81 -0.12 3.47
N CYS A 165 -8.13 -0.07 3.60
CA CYS A 165 -8.98 0.83 2.84
C CYS A 165 -9.48 2.04 3.63
N GLN A 166 -10.00 3.07 2.96
CA GLN A 166 -10.54 4.26 3.62
C GLN A 166 -12.06 4.22 3.70
N THR A 167 -12.74 3.77 2.64
CA THR A 167 -14.21 3.77 2.58
C THR A 167 -14.87 2.46 2.98
N GLY A 168 -14.10 1.39 3.14
CA GLY A 168 -14.65 0.05 3.41
C GLY A 168 -14.96 -0.72 2.14
N MET A 169 -14.45 -0.26 0.98
CA MET A 169 -14.68 -0.94 -0.28
C MET A 169 -13.89 -2.26 -0.33
N HIS A 170 -14.56 -3.33 0.06
CA HIS A 170 -14.04 -4.69 0.01
C HIS A 170 -14.49 -5.45 -1.24
N LEU A 171 -13.70 -6.42 -1.66
CA LEU A 171 -14.15 -7.39 -2.66
C LEU A 171 -15.39 -8.14 -2.15
N GLY A 172 -16.50 -8.04 -2.89
CA GLY A 172 -17.80 -8.60 -2.48
C GLY A 172 -18.71 -7.62 -1.72
N GLY A 173 -18.31 -6.34 -1.60
CA GLY A 173 -19.10 -5.27 -0.99
C GLY A 173 -18.73 -4.97 0.46
N GLU A 174 -19.23 -3.82 0.94
CA GLU A 174 -19.12 -3.35 2.32
C GLU A 174 -19.84 -4.30 3.29
N LEU A 175 -19.30 -4.46 4.50
CA LEU A 175 -19.96 -5.22 5.58
C LEU A 175 -20.60 -4.28 6.58
N ALA A 176 -21.69 -4.75 7.18
CA ALA A 176 -22.30 -4.08 8.34
C ALA A 176 -21.36 -3.96 9.55
N THR A 177 -20.26 -4.72 9.58
CA THR A 177 -19.25 -4.69 10.64
C THR A 177 -18.12 -3.72 10.37
N ASP A 178 -18.03 -3.19 9.14
CA ASP A 178 -16.99 -2.24 8.81
C ASP A 178 -17.29 -0.92 9.55
N PRO A 179 -16.29 -0.30 10.19
CA PRO A 179 -16.50 1.03 10.76
C PRO A 179 -16.80 2.00 9.63
N GLU A 180 -17.52 3.09 9.93
CA GLU A 180 -17.77 4.13 8.94
C GLU A 180 -16.45 4.63 8.32
N GLY A 181 -16.50 4.95 7.03
CA GLY A 181 -15.33 5.32 6.24
C GLY A 181 -14.46 6.37 6.95
N ILE A 182 -13.16 6.10 7.00
CA ILE A 182 -12.20 6.98 7.66
C ILE A 182 -11.80 8.09 6.68
N GLY A 183 -12.27 9.31 6.95
CA GLY A 183 -11.80 10.51 6.26
C GLY A 183 -12.24 10.62 4.79
N ALA A 184 -13.51 10.30 4.51
CA ALA A 184 -14.16 10.69 3.24
C ALA A 184 -14.15 12.21 3.05
#